data_AF-A0A7J6HDM9-F1
#
_entry.id   AF-A0A7J6HDM9-F1
#
_cell.length_a   1.000
_cell.length_b   1.000
_cell.length_c   1.000
_cell.angle_alpha   90.00
_cell.angle_beta   90.00
_cell.angle_gamma   90.00
#
_symmetry.space_group_name_H-M   'P 1'
#
loop_
_entity.id
_entity.type
_entity.pdbx_description
1 polymer ?
#
loop_
_entity_poly.entity_id
_entity_poly.type
_entity_poly.pdbx_seq_one_letter_code
_entity_poly.pdbx_strand_id
1 'polypeptide(L)'
;MENWYYIPVAIANSWFEKKAQIVSLWVGEEYWHVNLTINKGSSSSGLEHRFSSGWAAFARDNSLQKSDVCIFELINKNQHEIKVTIFRQSEI
;
A
#
# COMPACT_ATOMS: atom_id res chain seq x y z
N MET A 1 -3.45 16.11 1.54
CA MET A 1 -2.52 15.03 1.20
C MET A 1 -3.09 14.31 0.00
N GLU A 2 -2.27 13.83 -0.93
CA GLU A 2 -2.77 13.07 -2.09
C GLU A 2 -3.52 11.83 -1.61
N ASN A 3 -4.67 11.53 -2.22
CA ASN A 3 -5.57 10.46 -1.78
C ASN A 3 -5.11 9.05 -2.21
N TRP A 4 -3.88 8.91 -2.68
CA TRP A 4 -3.39 7.70 -3.30
C TRP A 4 -1.89 7.51 -3.09
N TYR A 5 -1.46 6.25 -3.04
CA TYR A 5 -0.06 5.85 -2.93
C TYR A 5 0.29 4.84 -4.02
N TYR A 6 1.38 5.10 -4.73
CA TYR A 6 1.81 4.28 -5.87
C TYR A 6 2.53 3.03 -5.41
N ILE A 7 2.21 1.88 -6.03
CA ILE A 7 2.91 0.62 -5.78
C ILE A 7 3.73 0.25 -7.02
N PRO A 8 5.04 -0.01 -6.88
CA PRO A 8 5.87 -0.49 -7.99
C PRO A 8 5.29 -1.75 -8.66
N VAL A 9 5.19 -1.70 -9.99
CA VAL A 9 4.55 -2.76 -10.81
C VAL A 9 5.16 -4.14 -10.59
N ALA A 10 6.49 -4.22 -10.42
CA ALA A 10 7.20 -5.48 -10.24
C ALA A 10 6.72 -6.24 -8.98
N ILE A 11 6.48 -5.49 -7.89
CA ILE A 11 5.99 -6.05 -6.63
C ILE A 11 4.49 -6.35 -6.75
N ALA A 12 3.72 -5.43 -7.35
CA ALA A 12 2.28 -5.56 -7.47
C ALA A 12 1.85 -6.82 -8.24
N ASN A 13 2.51 -7.15 -9.37
CA ASN A 13 2.18 -8.34 -10.16
C ASN A 13 2.40 -9.67 -9.40
N SER A 14 3.32 -9.68 -8.44
CA SER A 14 3.62 -10.85 -7.62
C SER A 14 2.59 -11.03 -6.51
N TRP A 15 2.14 -9.92 -5.91
CA TRP A 15 1.36 -9.92 -4.68
C TRP A 15 -0.15 -9.86 -4.93
N PHE A 16 -0.57 -9.29 -6.05
CA PHE A 16 -1.95 -8.91 -6.26
C PHE A 16 -2.57 -9.56 -7.49
N GLU A 17 -3.89 -9.75 -7.42
CA GLU A 17 -4.66 -10.12 -8.60
C GLU A 17 -4.74 -8.93 -9.57
N LYS A 18 -4.94 -9.22 -10.86
CA LYS A 18 -5.12 -8.20 -11.91
C LYS A 18 -6.54 -7.61 -11.90
N LYS A 19 -7.10 -7.37 -10.71
CA LYS A 19 -8.41 -6.73 -10.51
C LYS A 19 -8.37 -5.85 -9.26
N ALA A 20 -9.34 -4.94 -9.14
CA ALA A 20 -9.50 -4.17 -7.92
C ALA A 20 -9.79 -5.10 -6.73
N GLN A 21 -9.16 -4.84 -5.60
CA GLN A 21 -9.29 -5.67 -4.40
C GLN A 21 -9.02 -4.87 -3.13
N ILE A 22 -9.52 -5.37 -2.01
CA ILE A 22 -9.25 -4.82 -0.69
C ILE A 22 -8.02 -5.54 -0.12
N VAL A 23 -7.05 -4.78 0.36
CA VAL A 23 -5.90 -5.30 1.11
C VAL A 23 -6.00 -4.89 2.57
N SER A 24 -5.48 -5.72 3.47
CA SER A 24 -5.32 -5.38 4.88
C SER A 24 -3.89 -4.95 5.13
N LEU A 25 -3.69 -3.67 5.47
CA LEU A 25 -2.39 -3.13 5.88
C LEU A 25 -2.25 -3.23 7.39
N TRP A 26 -1.33 -4.06 7.86
CA TRP A 26 -1.08 -4.30 9.28
C TRP A 26 0.07 -3.45 9.80
N VAL A 27 -0.09 -2.83 10.97
CA VAL A 27 0.98 -2.17 11.73
C VAL A 27 0.90 -2.71 13.17
N GLY A 28 1.88 -3.55 13.54
CA GLY A 28 1.78 -4.29 14.80
C GLY A 28 0.57 -5.23 14.79
N GLU A 29 -0.36 -5.02 15.72
CA GLU A 29 -1.59 -5.82 15.87
C GLU A 29 -2.84 -5.15 15.28
N GLU A 30 -2.72 -3.90 14.80
CA GLU A 30 -3.82 -3.17 14.18
C GLU A 30 -3.73 -3.22 12.66
N TYR A 31 -4.88 -3.08 11.99
CA TYR A 31 -4.92 -3.06 10.53
C TYR A 31 -5.97 -2.11 9.97
N TRP A 32 -5.75 -1.73 8.72
CA TRP A 32 -6.66 -0.90 7.92
C TRP A 32 -7.00 -1.59 6.61
N HIS A 33 -8.27 -1.54 6.22
CA HIS A 33 -8.70 -1.92 4.89
C HIS A 33 -8.41 -0.80 3.89
N VAL A 34 -7.68 -1.15 2.84
CA VAL A 34 -7.27 -0.20 1.79
C VAL A 34 -7.61 -0.79 0.42
N ASN A 35 -8.26 0.01 -0.41
CA ASN A 35 -8.56 -0.39 -1.79
C ASN A 35 -7.32 -0.29 -2.65
N LEU A 36 -6.95 -1.40 -3.26
CA LEU A 36 -6.00 -1.47 -4.36
C LEU A 36 -6.76 -1.35 -5.69
N THR A 37 -6.46 -0.31 -6.45
CA THR A 37 -7.04 -0.09 -7.79
C THR A 37 -5.97 -0.23 -8.87
N ILE A 38 -6.40 -0.65 -10.05
CA ILE A 38 -5.54 -0.80 -11.23
C ILE A 38 -6.01 0.19 -12.28
N ASN A 39 -5.13 1.12 -12.64
CA ASN A 39 -5.40 2.12 -13.66
C ASN A 39 -4.52 1.87 -14.90
N LYS A 40 -4.96 2.40 -16.05
CA LYS A 40 -4.07 2.54 -17.20
C LYS A 40 -2.96 3.53 -16.82
N GLY A 41 -1.74 3.16 -17.11
CA GLY A 41 -0.59 4.01 -16.81
C GLY A 41 0.52 3.88 -17.83
N SER A 42 1.63 4.57 -17.57
CA SER A 42 2.72 4.73 -18.54
C SER A 42 3.82 3.68 -18.39
N SER A 43 3.65 2.71 -17.50
CA SER A 43 4.59 1.60 -17.30
C SER A 43 4.65 0.67 -18.52
N SER A 44 5.71 -0.13 -18.63
CA SER A 44 5.87 -1.10 -19.73
C SER A 44 4.75 -2.15 -19.78
N SER A 45 4.04 -2.38 -18.68
CA SER A 45 2.84 -3.23 -18.62
C SER A 45 1.55 -2.49 -18.98
N GLY A 46 1.58 -1.17 -19.13
CA GLY A 46 0.41 -0.29 -19.33
C GLY A 46 -0.50 -0.18 -18.11
N LEU A 47 -0.10 -0.73 -16.96
CA LEU A 47 -0.92 -0.81 -15.74
C LEU A 47 -0.19 -0.22 -14.54
N GLU A 48 -0.93 0.49 -13.71
CA GLU A 48 -0.46 1.08 -12.46
C GLU A 48 -1.34 0.65 -11.30
N HIS A 49 -0.72 0.18 -10.23
CA HIS A 49 -1.39 -0.23 -9.02
C HIS A 49 -1.28 0.89 -7.99
N ARG A 50 -2.41 1.25 -7.37
CA ARG A 50 -2.45 2.34 -6.39
C ARG A 50 -3.31 1.95 -5.20
N PHE A 51 -2.82 2.23 -4.00
CA PHE A 51 -3.70 2.35 -2.84
C PHE A 51 -4.56 3.60 -3.01
N SER A 52 -5.85 3.48 -2.68
CA SER A 52 -6.87 4.50 -2.92
C SER A 52 -7.72 4.71 -1.68
N SER A 53 -9.03 4.39 -1.71
CA SER A 53 -9.88 4.48 -0.52
C SER A 53 -9.27 3.73 0.67
N GLY A 54 -9.34 4.31 1.86
CA GLY A 54 -8.71 3.78 3.07
C GLY A 54 -7.26 4.25 3.28
N TRP A 55 -6.51 4.59 2.22
CA TRP A 55 -5.11 5.04 2.36
C TRP A 55 -4.99 6.32 3.18
N ALA A 56 -5.85 7.31 2.93
CA ALA A 56 -5.81 8.57 3.66
C ALA A 56 -6.12 8.41 5.16
N ALA A 57 -6.99 7.44 5.50
CA ALA A 57 -7.27 7.10 6.90
C ALA A 57 -6.06 6.40 7.53
N PHE A 58 -5.52 5.37 6.87
CA PHE A 58 -4.28 4.70 7.28
C PHE A 58 -3.14 5.69 7.55
N ALA A 59 -2.89 6.61 6.62
CA ALA A 59 -1.81 7.59 6.75
C ALA A 59 -2.04 8.58 7.89
N ARG A 60 -3.28 9.06 8.07
CA ARG A 60 -3.63 9.96 9.17
C ARG A 60 -3.52 9.27 10.52
N ASP A 61 -4.09 8.08 10.65
CA ASP A 61 -4.18 7.37 11.93
C ASP A 61 -2.78 6.91 12.39
N ASN A 62 -1.88 6.57 11.45
CA ASN A 62 -0.47 6.28 11.73
C ASN A 62 0.44 7.52 11.77
N SER A 63 -0.13 8.73 11.62
CA SER A 63 0.60 10.01 11.60
C SER A 63 1.75 10.05 10.58
N LEU A 64 1.59 9.40 9.42
CA LEU A 64 2.61 9.34 8.37
C LEU A 64 2.99 10.74 7.87
N GLN A 65 4.28 11.01 7.87
CA GLN A 65 4.88 12.22 7.33
C GLN A 65 5.54 11.93 5.97
N LYS A 66 5.78 12.99 5.18
CA LYS A 66 6.40 12.88 3.84
C LYS A 66 7.79 12.22 3.86
N SER A 67 8.49 12.30 4.99
CA SER A 67 9.83 11.74 5.13
C SER A 67 9.88 10.33 5.71
N ASP A 68 8.73 9.79 6.12
CA ASP A 68 8.69 8.44 6.67
C ASP A 68 8.85 7.42 5.55
N VAL A 69 9.51 6.31 5.88
CA VAL A 69 9.70 5.19 4.95
C VAL A 69 8.80 4.04 5.38
N CYS A 70 7.85 3.68 4.52
CA CYS A 70 7.02 2.49 4.70
C CYS A 70 7.63 1.31 3.95
N ILE A 71 7.99 0.26 4.68
CA ILE A 71 8.34 -1.05 4.11
C ILE A 71 7.08 -1.91 4.11
N PHE A 72 6.69 -2.40 2.94
CA PHE A 72 5.57 -3.31 2.76
C PHE A 72 6.10 -4.74 2.64
N GLU A 73 5.49 -5.68 3.34
CA GLU A 73 5.86 -7.11 3.33
C GLU A 73 4.60 -7.94 3.16
N LEU A 74 4.52 -8.78 2.12
CA LEU A 74 3.39 -9.69 1.94
C LEU A 74 3.45 -10.81 3.00
N ILE A 75 2.45 -10.87 3.88
CA ILE A 75 2.38 -11.89 4.94
C ILE A 75 1.40 -13.01 4.59
N ASN A 76 0.31 -12.70 3.89
CA ASN A 76 -0.62 -13.71 3.39
C ASN A 76 -1.22 -13.30 2.05
N LYS A 77 -0.83 -14.02 0.99
CA LYS A 77 -1.34 -13.77 -0.36
C LYS A 77 -2.84 -14.06 -0.50
N ASN A 78 -3.32 -15.14 0.11
CA ASN A 78 -4.70 -15.59 -0.05
C ASN A 78 -5.70 -14.68 0.68
N GLN A 79 -5.26 -14.05 1.78
CA GLN A 79 -6.07 -13.11 2.56
C GLN A 79 -5.75 -11.64 2.23
N HIS A 80 -4.83 -11.38 1.30
CA HIS A 80 -4.37 -10.05 0.90
C HIS A 80 -3.83 -9.21 2.08
N GLU A 81 -3.09 -9.86 2.96
CA GLU A 81 -2.52 -9.24 4.15
C GLU A 81 -1.08 -8.80 3.89
N ILE A 82 -0.82 -7.54 4.21
CA ILE A 82 0.49 -6.90 4.05
C ILE A 82 0.87 -6.28 5.39
N LYS A 83 2.04 -6.66 5.90
CA LYS A 83 2.64 -5.96 7.04
C LYS A 83 3.31 -4.69 6.54
N VAL A 84 3.12 -3.60 7.28
CA VAL A 84 3.76 -2.31 7.03
C VAL A 84 4.64 -1.98 8.22
N THR A 85 5.93 -1.83 7.96
CA THR A 85 6.89 -1.31 8.94
C THR A 85 7.20 0.14 8.58
N ILE A 86 6.94 1.06 9.51
CA ILE A 86 7.12 2.51 9.31
C ILE A 86 8.40 2.94 10.03
N PHE A 87 9.38 3.43 9.27
CA PHE A 87 10.61 4.03 9.80
C PHE A 87 10.46 5.55 9.78
N ARG A 88 10.56 6.18 10.94
CA ARG A 88 10.42 7.63 11.06
C ARG A 88 11.77 8.30 10.87
N GLN A 89 11.80 9.37 10.09
CA GLN A 89 13.07 10.07 9.81
C GLN A 89 13.76 10.60 11.08
N SER A 90 13.00 10.88 12.16
CA SER A 90 13.56 11.30 13.45
C SER A 90 14.33 10.20 14.19
N GLU A 91 14.33 8.97 13.70
CA GLU A 91 15.02 7.81 14.27
C GLU A 91 16.34 7.48 13.52
N ILE A 92 16.78 8.35 12.58
CA ILE A 92 18.09 8.31 11.90
C ILE A 92 18.93 9.52 12.31
#